data_AF-A0A958PTX5-F1
#
_entry.id   AF-A0A958PTX5-F1
#
_cell.length_a   1.000
_cell.length_b   1.000
_cell.length_c   1.000
_cell.angle_alpha   90.00
_cell.angle_beta   90.00
_cell.angle_gamma   90.00
#
_symmetry.space_group_name_H-M   'P 1'
#
loop_
_entity.id
_entity.type
_entity.pdbx_description
1 polymer ?
#
loop_
_entity_poly.entity_id
_entity_poly.type
_entity_poly.pdbx_seq_one_letter_code
_entity_poly.pdbx_strand_id
1 'polypeptide(L)'
;MKSSLDTLEGLSRKLTIQIPSNEVNETFNRVLKGIQKNANIKGFRKGKAPLAKIKGLYQHEVKQDVLDKLISKHYQMALTEH
;
A
#
# COMPACT_ATOMS: atom_id res chain seq x y z
N MET A 1 -3.09 15.10 -1.28
CA MET A 1 -3.95 14.23 -2.10
C MET A 1 -4.63 15.12 -3.13
N LYS A 2 -4.71 14.73 -4.40
CA LYS A 2 -5.53 15.44 -5.39
C LYS A 2 -6.51 14.43 -5.98
N SER A 3 -7.81 14.65 -5.84
CA SER A 3 -8.87 13.88 -6.47
C SER A 3 -9.50 14.72 -7.58
N SER A 4 -9.68 14.15 -8.77
CA SER A 4 -10.43 14.75 -9.88
C SER A 4 -11.57 13.82 -10.24
N LEU A 5 -12.80 14.35 -10.29
CA LEU A 5 -14.00 13.61 -10.66
C LEU A 5 -14.45 14.06 -12.06
N ASP A 6 -14.35 13.16 -13.03
CA ASP A 6 -14.80 13.40 -14.41
C ASP A 6 -16.15 12.68 -14.61
N THR A 7 -17.15 13.40 -15.12
CA THR A 7 -18.45 12.82 -15.47
C THR A 7 -18.38 12.20 -16.86
N LEU A 8 -18.55 10.89 -16.96
CA LEU A 8 -18.67 10.17 -18.22
C LEU A 8 -20.14 10.14 -18.68
N GLU A 9 -20.39 9.53 -19.85
CA GLU A 9 -21.75 9.39 -20.38
C GLU A 9 -22.68 8.65 -19.40
N GLY A 10 -23.90 9.17 -19.25
CA GLY A 10 -24.90 8.64 -18.33
C GLY A 10 -24.51 8.77 -16.84
N LEU A 11 -24.62 7.66 -16.11
CA LEU A 11 -24.40 7.56 -14.66
C LEU A 11 -22.95 7.20 -14.29
N SER A 12 -22.07 7.02 -15.26
CA SER A 12 -20.67 6.66 -15.00
C SER A 12 -19.87 7.88 -14.53
N ARG A 13 -18.99 7.65 -13.55
CA ARG A 13 -18.08 8.66 -13.00
C ARG A 13 -16.66 8.08 -12.97
N LYS A 14 -15.68 8.87 -13.37
CA LYS A 14 -14.26 8.51 -13.31
C LYS A 14 -13.59 9.34 -12.23
N LEU A 15 -13.03 8.66 -11.24
CA LEU A 15 -12.33 9.30 -10.13
C LEU A 15 -10.83 9.05 -10.28
N THR A 16 -10.05 10.11 -10.46
CA THR A 16 -8.59 10.06 -10.54
C THR A 16 -8.00 10.53 -9.22
N ILE A 17 -7.30 9.65 -8.50
CA ILE A 17 -6.68 9.97 -7.21
C ILE A 17 -5.16 10.01 -7.36
N GLN A 18 -4.54 11.11 -6.97
CA GLN A 18 -3.10 11.26 -6.87
C GLN A 18 -2.65 11.12 -5.40
N ILE A 19 -1.87 10.07 -5.16
CA ILE A 19 -1.30 9.73 -3.86
C ILE A 19 0.16 10.20 -3.84
N PRO A 20 0.59 10.96 -2.82
CA PRO A 20 1.96 11.44 -2.74
C PRO A 20 2.92 10.31 -2.32
N SER A 21 4.16 10.34 -2.82
CA SER A 21 5.14 9.26 -2.64
C SER A 21 5.59 9.07 -1.18
N ASN A 22 5.51 10.11 -0.35
CA ASN A 22 5.79 10.04 1.08
C ASN A 22 4.83 9.08 1.80
N GLU A 23 3.53 9.16 1.53
CA GLU A 23 2.51 8.31 2.16
C GLU A 23 2.68 6.84 1.74
N VAL A 24 3.05 6.61 0.47
CA VAL A 24 3.40 5.28 -0.05
C VAL A 24 4.61 4.70 0.69
N ASN A 25 5.67 5.49 0.88
CA ASN A 25 6.87 5.03 1.58
C ASN A 25 6.60 4.70 3.05
N GLU A 26 5.76 5.48 3.73
CA GLU A 26 5.36 5.21 5.11
C GLU A 26 4.55 3.92 5.25
N THR A 27 3.54 3.73 4.38
CA THR A 27 2.74 2.51 4.37
C THR A 27 3.59 1.29 4.01
N PHE A 28 4.50 1.43 3.04
CA PHE A 28 5.46 0.39 2.68
C PHE A 28 6.33 -0.02 3.87
N ASN A 29 6.93 0.94 4.57
CA ASN A 29 7.75 0.66 5.76
C ASN A 29 6.94 0.00 6.88
N ARG A 30 5.67 0.38 7.06
CA ARG A 30 4.77 -0.21 8.05
C ARG A 30 4.45 -1.68 7.72
N VAL A 31 4.12 -1.98 6.48
CA VAL A 31 3.84 -3.35 6.01
C VAL A 31 5.09 -4.22 6.14
N LEU A 32 6.25 -3.70 5.72
CA LEU A 32 7.51 -4.42 5.78
C LEU A 32 7.93 -4.76 7.22
N LYS A 33 7.72 -3.85 8.18
CA LYS A 33 7.89 -4.12 9.62
C LYS A 33 6.89 -5.16 10.14
N GLY A 34 5.65 -5.14 9.66
CA GLY A 34 4.63 -6.14 10.01
C GLY A 34 5.02 -7.54 9.56
N ILE A 35 5.43 -7.67 8.29
CA ILE A 35 5.93 -8.92 7.72
C ILE A 35 7.19 -9.38 8.44
N GLN A 36 8.13 -8.48 8.75
CA GLN A 36 9.35 -8.83 9.50
C GLN A 36 9.04 -9.58 10.79
N LYS A 37 8.06 -9.12 11.58
CA LYS A 37 7.69 -9.77 12.85
C LYS A 37 7.18 -11.20 12.67
N ASN A 38 6.50 -11.48 11.56
CA ASN A 38 5.88 -12.77 11.28
C ASN A 38 6.75 -13.68 10.41
N ALA A 39 7.68 -13.12 9.65
CA ALA A 39 8.52 -13.84 8.70
C ALA A 39 9.42 -14.86 9.42
N ASN A 40 9.35 -16.10 8.94
CA ASN A 40 10.25 -17.18 9.32
C ASN A 40 11.24 -17.41 8.18
N ILE A 41 12.47 -16.91 8.34
CA ILE A 41 13.52 -17.03 7.32
C ILE A 41 14.59 -17.98 7.84
N LYS A 42 14.93 -19.01 7.04
CA LYS A 42 15.97 -19.99 7.37
C LYS A 42 17.28 -19.28 7.76
N GLY A 43 17.78 -19.61 8.95
CA GLY A 43 19.01 -19.02 9.52
C GLY A 43 18.79 -17.80 10.41
N PHE A 44 17.57 -17.29 10.55
CA PHE A 44 17.25 -16.19 11.47
C PHE A 44 16.15 -16.60 12.44
N ARG A 45 16.26 -16.15 13.69
CA ARG A 45 15.15 -16.24 14.65
C ARG A 45 13.96 -15.45 14.08
N LYS A 46 12.75 -16.01 14.17
CA LYS A 46 11.49 -15.34 13.77
C LYS A 46 11.49 -13.89 14.26
N GLY A 47 11.19 -12.95 13.37
CA GLY A 47 11.16 -11.52 13.73
C GLY A 47 12.49 -10.78 13.64
N LYS A 48 13.63 -11.47 13.52
CA LYS A 48 14.98 -10.88 13.60
C LYS A 48 15.78 -10.97 12.31
N ALA A 49 15.13 -11.27 11.19
CA ALA A 49 15.78 -11.22 9.89
C ALA A 49 16.01 -9.76 9.43
N PRO A 50 17.13 -9.47 8.73
CA PRO A 50 17.40 -8.14 8.18
C PRO A 50 16.36 -7.70 7.15
N LEU A 51 16.01 -6.42 7.16
CA LEU A 51 15.04 -5.82 6.22
C LEU A 51 15.47 -5.99 4.76
N ALA A 52 16.77 -5.97 4.46
CA ALA A 52 17.28 -6.15 3.10
C ALA A 52 16.92 -7.53 2.52
N LYS A 53 17.04 -8.61 3.31
CA LYS A 53 16.65 -9.96 2.90
C LYS A 53 15.13 -10.08 2.75
N ILE A 54 14.38 -9.52 3.68
CA ILE A 54 12.91 -9.55 3.67
C ILE A 54 12.39 -8.78 2.46
N LYS A 55 12.96 -7.61 2.16
CA LYS A 55 12.58 -6.79 1.00
C LYS A 55 12.77 -7.55 -0.30
N GLY A 56 13.86 -8.31 -0.45
CA GLY A 56 14.09 -9.13 -1.65
C GLY A 56 13.12 -10.30 -1.79
N LEU A 57 12.88 -11.05 -0.71
CA LEU A 57 12.01 -12.23 -0.71
C LEU A 57 10.52 -11.88 -0.82
N TYR A 58 10.08 -10.86 -0.09
CA TYR A 58 8.68 -10.46 0.05
C TYR A 58 8.35 -9.23 -0.80
N GLN A 59 9.18 -8.87 -1.79
CA GLN A 59 9.00 -7.64 -2.55
C GLN A 59 7.63 -7.56 -3.23
N HIS A 60 7.19 -8.66 -3.81
CA HIS A 60 5.94 -8.72 -4.56
C HIS A 60 4.74 -8.65 -3.62
N GLU A 61 4.77 -9.44 -2.55
CA GLU A 61 3.72 -9.49 -1.53
C GLU A 61 3.56 -8.14 -0.82
N VAL A 62 4.66 -7.51 -0.40
CA VAL A 62 4.63 -6.17 0.20
C VAL A 62 4.02 -5.15 -0.77
N LYS A 63 4.35 -5.22 -2.07
CA LYS A 63 3.80 -4.28 -3.06
C LYS A 63 2.29 -4.45 -3.22
N GLN A 64 1.80 -5.69 -3.28
CA GLN A 64 0.36 -5.95 -3.38
C GLN A 64 -0.38 -5.47 -2.13
N ASP A 65 0.09 -5.83 -0.93
CA ASP A 65 -0.50 -5.39 0.33
C ASP A 65 -0.57 -3.86 0.46
N VAL A 66 0.47 -3.17 0.00
CA VAL A 66 0.53 -1.70 0.03
C VAL A 66 -0.44 -1.11 -0.99
N LEU A 67 -0.52 -1.66 -2.21
CA LEU A 67 -1.49 -1.22 -3.21
C LEU A 67 -2.92 -1.38 -2.70
N ASP A 68 -3.28 -2.55 -2.19
CA ASP A 68 -4.63 -2.83 -1.69
C ASP A 68 -5.03 -1.90 -0.54
N LYS A 69 -4.12 -1.68 0.41
CA LYS A 69 -4.36 -0.75 1.53
C LYS A 69 -4.51 0.70 1.07
N LEU A 70 -3.67 1.15 0.14
CA LEU A 70 -3.74 2.50 -0.38
C LEU A 70 -5.02 2.71 -1.17
N ILE A 71 -5.35 1.80 -2.09
CA ILE A 71 -6.58 1.87 -2.89
C ILE A 71 -7.80 1.90 -1.96
N SER A 72 -7.92 0.95 -1.03
CA SER A 72 -9.06 0.90 -0.12
C SER A 72 -9.19 2.17 0.73
N LYS A 73 -8.09 2.67 1.29
CA LYS A 73 -8.09 3.89 2.10
C LYS A 73 -8.50 5.11 1.29
N HIS A 74 -7.85 5.34 0.15
CA HIS A 74 -8.06 6.54 -0.66
C HIS A 74 -9.41 6.53 -1.38
N TYR A 75 -9.90 5.35 -1.78
CA TYR A 75 -11.23 5.20 -2.35
C TYR A 75 -12.32 5.61 -1.35
N GLN A 76 -12.24 5.12 -0.11
CA GLN A 76 -13.19 5.48 0.96
C GLN A 76 -13.14 6.98 1.28
N MET A 77 -11.94 7.55 1.35
CA MET A 77 -11.78 8.99 1.59
C MET A 77 -12.41 9.81 0.47
N ALA A 78 -12.14 9.45 -0.79
CA ALA A 78 -12.66 10.18 -1.94
C ALA A 78 -14.18 10.05 -2.13
N LEU A 79 -14.80 8.95 -1.67
CA LEU A 79 -16.25 8.81 -1.58
C LEU A 79 -16.90 9.66 -0.47
N THR A 80 -16.15 10.02 0.56
CA THR A 80 -16.69 10.85 1.66
C THR A 80 -16.56 12.34 1.32
N GLU A 81 -15.59 12.69 0.48
CA GLU A 81 -15.29 14.05 0.05
C GLU A 81 -16.21 14.55 -1.10
N HIS A 82 -16.92 13.63 -1.77
CA HIS A 82 -17.84 13.89 -2.90
C HIS A 82 -19.22 13.29 -2.65
#